data_AF-A0A0F9PTC7-F1
#
_entry.id   AF-A0A0F9PTC7-F1
#
_cell.length_a   1.000
_cell.length_b   1.000
_cell.length_c   1.000
_cell.angle_alpha   90.00
_cell.angle_beta   90.00
_cell.angle_gamma   90.00
#
_symmetry.space_group_name_H-M   'P 1'
#
loop_
_entity.id
_entity.type
_entity.pdbx_description
1 polymer ?
#
loop_
_entity_poly.entity_id
_entity_poly.type
_entity_poly.pdbx_seq_one_letter_code
_entity_poly.pdbx_strand_id
1 'polypeptide(L)'
;LWDDPELKRSVERAVLDLSRFMPLEAVYEQTLVVTVADESFTTPTTTNATAYVNAEDISASTDGDTATIADQTPDVPRRVTFTLTDANASITELTVIVKGADADGQYIEEWFYLWNGLTQTGEKQFKTINEVEIHNIAGGGASDTLSIGHSTGFAEWQNLANRVIKPETESITSDPAGTTYTRNTDYYMDYANGRIQIISGGSMVVNTGFLAGYTKSRIAIDMAAILPVMTRMARVEYPVDKIPQQFVTNTNIWDGILWIGSQFTGSSQTQMTNSEHIAIYYEREHTAPSLYTSGSFPRFMDQVVTLGAEAYALFIKAYQAEHQAVLDLATIRTELGLTTDVHTLLTAAQADVEKYLDDNTAKDAAGVLAIITTKIAELRDKVETANDAINAYLDEVDVTDLGKATEGAEALLETGSPLINTHTVNGQAIQNYAAYSQSRVLIAQSRTQAALGYAQEAVARLSDLRSYIEESGSYQGIAAGFAGKVSGYLNQINAYLGEASQYQSVVLGDLELADRWRSEAIEKRAEFHSTLRNRQEYRSRTAIVAGKQPA
;
A
#
# COMPACT_ATOMS: atom_id res chain seq x y z
N LEU A 1 2.65 -24.85 -8.02
CA LEU A 1 1.28 -24.81 -7.42
C LEU A 1 1.31 -24.28 -5.99
N TRP A 2 2.43 -24.49 -5.27
CA TRP A 2 2.75 -23.92 -3.96
C TRP A 2 4.07 -23.20 -4.10
N ASP A 3 4.24 -22.03 -3.47
CA ASP A 3 5.60 -21.61 -3.13
C ASP A 3 6.06 -22.50 -1.95
N ASP A 4 7.37 -22.79 -1.87
CA ASP A 4 7.92 -23.60 -0.79
C ASP A 4 7.57 -23.04 0.62
N PRO A 5 7.48 -21.70 0.85
CA PRO A 5 7.11 -21.13 2.14
C PRO A 5 5.70 -21.46 2.64
N GLU A 6 4.67 -21.40 1.80
CA GLU A 6 3.28 -21.68 2.22
C GLU A 6 3.10 -23.15 2.58
N LEU A 7 3.68 -24.05 1.80
CA LEU A 7 3.64 -25.48 2.09
C LEU A 7 4.33 -25.77 3.42
N LYS A 8 5.49 -25.15 3.66
CA LYS A 8 6.22 -25.27 4.92
C LYS A 8 5.37 -24.81 6.10
N ARG A 9 4.70 -23.66 6.00
CA ARG A 9 3.79 -23.15 7.05
C ARG A 9 2.61 -24.09 7.30
N SER A 10 2.02 -24.68 6.25
CA SER A 10 0.93 -25.65 6.39
C SER A 10 1.37 -26.91 7.14
N VAL A 11 2.56 -27.43 6.82
CA VAL A 11 3.16 -28.57 7.52
C VAL A 11 3.47 -28.21 8.98
N GLU A 12 4.11 -27.08 9.23
CA GLU A 12 4.39 -26.58 10.59
C GLU A 12 3.12 -26.45 11.42
N ARG A 13 2.02 -25.94 10.83
CA ARG A 13 0.74 -25.81 11.54
C ARG A 13 0.10 -27.16 11.84
N ALA A 14 0.18 -28.12 10.93
CA ALA A 14 -0.27 -29.49 11.17
C ALA A 14 0.53 -30.18 12.28
N VAL A 15 1.85 -29.99 12.30
CA VAL A 15 2.75 -30.54 13.32
C VAL A 15 2.52 -29.86 14.69
N LEU A 16 2.21 -28.56 14.70
CA LEU A 16 1.82 -27.86 15.93
C LEU A 16 0.52 -28.43 16.51
N ASP A 17 -0.50 -28.65 15.67
CA ASP A 17 -1.75 -29.26 16.11
C ASP A 17 -1.53 -30.71 16.58
N LEU A 18 -0.70 -31.49 15.88
CA LEU A 18 -0.24 -32.80 16.35
C LEU A 18 0.36 -32.72 17.77
N SER A 19 1.25 -31.75 18.00
CA SER A 19 1.93 -31.53 19.28
C SER A 19 0.97 -31.19 20.42
N ARG A 20 -0.16 -30.53 20.12
CA ARG A 20 -1.20 -30.24 21.12
C ARG A 20 -1.96 -31.48 21.56
N PHE A 21 -2.17 -32.45 20.66
CA PHE A 21 -2.90 -33.68 20.98
C PHE A 21 -1.98 -34.80 21.49
N MET A 22 -0.75 -34.85 20.99
CA MET A 22 0.26 -35.87 21.28
C MET A 22 1.64 -35.22 21.37
N PRO A 23 1.94 -34.51 22.47
CA PRO A 23 3.25 -33.91 22.66
C PRO A 23 4.35 -34.99 22.68
N LEU A 24 5.56 -34.60 22.31
CA LEU A 24 6.72 -35.50 22.36
C LEU A 24 7.27 -35.52 23.79
N GLU A 25 7.27 -36.68 24.43
CA GLU A 25 8.00 -36.88 25.68
C GLU A 25 9.50 -36.91 25.40
N ALA A 26 10.23 -36.06 26.12
CA ALA A 26 11.68 -35.98 26.11
C ALA A 26 12.20 -36.05 27.55
N VAL A 27 13.47 -36.44 27.69
CA VAL A 27 14.16 -36.51 28.99
C VAL A 27 15.38 -35.60 28.92
N TYR A 28 15.49 -34.71 29.89
CA TYR A 28 16.70 -33.95 30.15
C TYR A 28 17.41 -34.56 31.35
N GLU A 29 18.61 -35.04 31.10
CA GLU A 29 19.45 -35.73 32.09
C GLU A 29 20.64 -34.84 32.43
N GLN A 30 20.89 -34.66 33.73
CA GLN A 30 22.05 -33.91 34.20
C GLN A 30 22.67 -34.60 35.41
N THR A 31 23.98 -34.76 35.39
CA THR A 31 24.75 -35.15 36.57
C THR A 31 25.22 -33.89 37.28
N LEU A 32 24.88 -33.75 38.56
CA LEU A 32 25.21 -32.54 39.33
C LEU A 32 26.69 -32.56 39.73
N VAL A 33 27.46 -31.66 39.12
CA VAL A 33 28.82 -31.33 39.59
C VAL A 33 28.69 -30.12 40.52
N VAL A 34 28.76 -30.39 41.82
CA VAL A 34 28.44 -29.42 42.87
C VAL A 34 29.58 -28.43 43.08
N THR A 35 30.83 -28.84 42.91
CA THR A 35 32.00 -27.97 43.11
C THR A 35 32.63 -27.66 41.77
N VAL A 36 32.73 -26.37 41.45
CA VAL A 36 33.46 -25.86 40.30
C VAL A 36 34.75 -25.24 40.84
N ALA A 37 35.88 -25.74 40.39
CA ALA A 37 37.19 -25.18 40.69
C ALA A 37 37.70 -24.47 39.44
N ASP A 38 38.23 -23.26 39.64
CA ASP A 38 39.01 -22.52 38.66
C ASP A 38 38.31 -22.30 37.30
N GLU A 39 37.03 -21.94 37.31
CA GLU A 39 36.37 -21.53 36.09
C GLU A 39 36.95 -20.20 35.58
N SER A 40 37.59 -20.23 34.42
CA SER A 40 38.15 -19.03 33.81
C SER A 40 37.06 -18.12 33.25
N PHE A 41 37.10 -16.84 33.59
CA PHE A 41 36.36 -15.79 32.89
C PHE A 41 37.29 -14.59 32.63
N THR A 42 37.07 -13.87 31.54
CA THR A 42 37.83 -12.66 31.21
C THR A 42 36.95 -11.45 31.42
N THR A 43 37.49 -10.43 32.08
CA THR A 43 36.79 -9.17 32.28
C THR A 43 36.76 -8.40 30.97
N PRO A 44 35.73 -7.57 30.74
CA PRO A 44 35.58 -6.95 29.44
C PRO A 44 36.76 -6.02 29.15
N THR A 45 37.19 -5.91 27.90
CA THR A 45 38.12 -4.87 27.40
C THR A 45 37.72 -3.44 27.80
N THR A 46 38.69 -2.52 27.76
CA THR A 46 38.47 -1.09 28.03
C THR A 46 37.47 -0.45 27.07
N THR A 47 36.94 0.73 27.44
CA THR A 47 36.12 1.56 26.56
C THR A 47 36.78 1.73 25.20
N ASN A 48 35.98 1.59 24.15
CA ASN A 48 36.37 1.95 22.80
C ASN A 48 35.22 2.76 22.20
N ALA A 49 35.38 4.08 22.15
CA ALA A 49 34.34 5.01 21.69
C ALA A 49 34.06 4.91 20.18
N THR A 50 34.90 4.20 19.43
CA THR A 50 34.86 4.11 17.97
C THR A 50 34.90 2.65 17.48
N ALA A 51 34.48 1.70 18.32
CA ALA A 51 34.54 0.26 18.04
C ALA A 51 33.73 -0.14 16.81
N TYR A 52 32.56 0.46 16.62
CA TYR A 52 31.59 0.05 15.61
C TYR A 52 31.51 1.04 14.46
N VAL A 53 31.37 2.33 14.78
CA VAL A 53 31.37 3.42 13.81
C VAL A 53 32.44 4.41 14.26
N ASN A 54 33.35 4.78 13.37
CA ASN A 54 34.49 5.62 13.69
C ASN A 54 34.47 6.90 12.84
N ALA A 55 33.98 7.98 13.43
CA ALA A 55 33.93 9.30 12.81
C ALA A 55 33.31 9.29 11.39
N GLU A 56 32.15 8.65 11.23
CA GLU A 56 31.38 8.66 9.99
C GLU A 56 30.98 10.10 9.66
N ASP A 57 31.28 10.56 8.45
CA ASP A 57 30.88 11.89 7.98
C ASP A 57 29.38 11.90 7.72
N ILE A 58 28.65 12.74 8.47
CA ILE A 58 27.19 12.87 8.37
C ILE A 58 26.76 14.20 7.76
N SER A 59 27.69 14.96 7.17
CA SER A 59 27.41 16.28 6.60
C SER A 59 26.45 16.26 5.40
N ALA A 60 26.28 15.11 4.75
CA ALA A 60 25.38 14.90 3.62
C ALA A 60 24.35 13.78 3.85
N SER A 61 24.20 13.31 5.09
CA SER A 61 23.28 12.21 5.39
C SER A 61 21.82 12.62 5.29
N THR A 62 20.97 11.67 4.91
CA THR A 62 19.52 11.80 4.85
C THR A 62 18.83 10.75 5.71
N ASP A 63 17.53 10.92 5.95
CA ASP A 63 16.70 9.93 6.66
C ASP A 63 16.77 8.56 5.98
N GLY A 64 17.12 7.55 6.77
CA GLY A 64 17.25 6.15 6.36
C GLY A 64 18.67 5.76 5.93
N ASP A 65 19.64 6.67 5.95
CA ASP A 65 21.03 6.33 5.67
C ASP A 65 21.59 5.39 6.75
N THR A 66 22.48 4.48 6.32
CA THR A 66 23.14 3.51 7.21
C THR A 66 24.62 3.83 7.32
N ALA A 67 25.14 3.89 8.54
CA ALA A 67 26.55 4.14 8.79
C ALA A 67 27.38 2.88 8.48
N THR A 68 28.62 3.08 8.03
CA THR A 68 29.54 1.95 7.83
C THR A 68 29.98 1.36 9.17
N ILE A 69 29.68 0.08 9.39
CA ILE A 69 30.03 -0.63 10.63
C ILE A 69 31.31 -1.44 10.44
N ALA A 70 32.24 -1.32 11.39
CA ALA A 70 33.42 -2.17 11.47
C ALA A 70 33.03 -3.60 11.85
N ASP A 71 33.70 -4.60 11.27
CA ASP A 71 33.53 -6.01 11.62
C ASP A 71 34.17 -6.30 13.00
N GLN A 72 33.55 -5.76 14.05
CA GLN A 72 33.90 -5.95 15.45
C GLN A 72 32.68 -6.39 16.22
N THR A 73 32.80 -7.56 16.85
CA THR A 73 31.88 -7.99 17.88
C THR A 73 32.46 -7.65 19.24
N PRO A 74 31.69 -7.06 20.16
CA PRO A 74 32.16 -6.91 21.53
C PRO A 74 32.47 -8.30 22.11
N ASP A 75 33.45 -8.33 23.00
CA ASP A 75 33.88 -9.53 23.74
C ASP A 75 32.77 -10.12 24.62
N VAL A 76 31.89 -9.26 25.13
CA VAL A 76 30.69 -9.59 25.89
C VAL A 76 29.57 -8.61 25.53
N PRO A 77 28.29 -8.94 25.78
CA PRO A 77 27.21 -7.98 25.58
C PRO A 77 27.43 -6.67 26.36
N ARG A 78 27.41 -5.53 25.66
CA ARG A 78 27.77 -4.22 26.23
C ARG A 78 26.82 -3.11 25.82
N ARG A 79 26.68 -2.12 26.70
CA ARG A 79 26.04 -0.85 26.34
C ARG A 79 26.86 -0.09 25.32
N VAL A 80 26.14 0.45 24.35
CA VAL A 80 26.70 1.23 23.25
C VAL A 80 26.92 2.67 23.72
N THR A 81 28.02 3.28 23.29
CA THR A 81 28.28 4.70 23.49
C THR A 81 28.11 5.43 22.17
N PHE A 82 27.24 6.41 22.17
CA PHE A 82 27.00 7.31 21.05
C PHE A 82 27.79 8.60 21.26
N THR A 83 28.52 9.06 20.24
CA THR A 83 29.21 10.35 20.25
C THR A 83 29.00 11.07 18.93
N LEU A 84 28.42 12.27 19.01
CA LEU A 84 28.30 13.22 17.93
C LEU A 84 29.36 14.31 18.09
N THR A 85 30.12 14.57 17.03
CA THR A 85 30.94 15.78 16.92
C THR A 85 30.22 16.73 15.96
N ASP A 86 29.58 17.76 16.52
CA ASP A 86 28.99 18.87 15.76
C ASP A 86 29.97 20.05 15.79
N ALA A 87 30.77 20.18 14.73
CA ALA A 87 31.92 21.10 14.72
C ALA A 87 31.50 22.57 14.58
N ASN A 88 30.29 22.81 14.07
CA ASN A 88 29.82 24.14 13.66
C ASN A 88 28.44 24.50 14.25
N ALA A 89 27.91 23.66 15.16
CA ALA A 89 26.58 23.78 15.77
C ALA A 89 25.46 23.81 14.71
N SER A 90 25.62 23.08 13.61
CA SER A 90 24.66 23.08 12.50
C SER A 90 23.56 22.04 12.66
N ILE A 91 23.78 20.99 13.47
CA ILE A 91 22.81 19.91 13.63
C ILE A 91 21.77 20.35 14.67
N THR A 92 20.56 20.61 14.19
CA THR A 92 19.42 21.02 15.02
C THR A 92 18.58 19.84 15.49
N GLU A 93 18.60 18.74 14.72
CA GLU A 93 17.92 17.50 15.05
C GLU A 93 18.76 16.31 14.57
N LEU A 94 18.88 15.28 15.40
CA LEU A 94 19.48 14.00 15.02
C LEU A 94 18.83 12.88 15.83
N THR A 95 18.40 11.82 15.13
CA THR A 95 17.95 10.56 15.71
C THR A 95 18.73 9.42 15.06
N VAL A 96 19.35 8.57 15.88
CA VAL A 96 20.11 7.40 15.43
C VAL A 96 19.55 6.15 16.08
N ILE A 97 19.36 5.10 15.28
CA ILE A 97 18.89 3.79 15.75
C ILE A 97 20.03 2.80 15.62
N VAL A 98 20.41 2.18 16.73
CA VAL A 98 21.38 1.07 16.75
C VAL A 98 20.59 -0.23 16.84
N LYS A 99 20.76 -1.11 15.85
CA LYS A 99 20.06 -2.39 15.74
C LYS A 99 21.05 -3.54 15.84
N GLY A 100 20.64 -4.60 16.52
CA GLY A 100 21.54 -5.72 16.75
C GLY A 100 20.86 -6.88 17.47
N ALA A 101 21.66 -7.64 18.21
CA ALA A 101 21.15 -8.73 19.03
C ALA A 101 21.72 -8.68 20.45
N ASP A 102 20.93 -9.15 21.42
CA ASP A 102 21.30 -9.22 22.83
C ASP A 102 22.17 -10.45 23.14
N ALA A 103 22.41 -10.72 24.44
CA ALA A 103 23.19 -11.87 24.90
C ALA A 103 22.66 -13.22 24.37
N ASP A 104 21.34 -13.34 24.24
CA ASP A 104 20.59 -14.52 23.82
C ASP A 104 20.42 -14.59 22.30
N GLY A 105 20.89 -13.58 21.57
CA GLY A 105 20.75 -13.48 20.11
C GLY A 105 19.38 -12.97 19.65
N GLN A 106 18.56 -12.44 20.57
CA GLN A 106 17.29 -11.82 20.20
C GLN A 106 17.52 -10.44 19.62
N TYR A 107 16.76 -10.10 18.57
CA TYR A 107 16.83 -8.79 17.96
C TYR A 107 16.42 -7.70 18.94
N ILE A 108 17.27 -6.68 19.06
CA ILE A 108 17.02 -5.49 19.87
C ILE A 108 17.45 -4.24 19.10
N GLU A 109 16.83 -3.13 19.44
CA GLU A 109 17.19 -1.81 18.91
C GLU A 109 17.17 -0.75 20.00
N GLU A 110 18.00 0.28 19.87
CA GLU A 110 18.09 1.39 20.79
C GLU A 110 18.16 2.72 20.05
N TRP A 111 17.48 3.72 20.60
CA TRP A 111 17.26 5.02 19.98
C TRP A 111 18.06 6.08 20.74
N PHE A 112 18.89 6.84 20.01
CA PHE A 112 19.65 7.97 20.51
C PHE A 112 19.13 9.26 19.91
N TYR A 113 18.95 10.28 20.75
CA TYR A 113 18.39 11.57 20.34
C TYR A 113 19.33 12.71 20.70
N LEU A 114 19.48 13.69 19.80
CA LEU A 114 20.39 14.84 20.03
C LEU A 114 20.15 15.60 21.34
N TRP A 115 18.88 15.77 21.74
CA TRP A 115 18.51 16.54 22.93
C TRP A 115 19.01 15.92 24.25
N ASN A 116 19.47 14.66 24.23
CA ASN A 116 20.13 14.00 25.35
C ASN A 116 21.63 14.30 25.43
N GLY A 117 22.16 15.14 24.55
CA GLY A 117 23.55 15.59 24.52
C GLY A 117 24.38 14.92 23.43
N LEU A 118 25.58 15.48 23.21
CA LEU A 118 26.52 15.03 22.18
C LEU A 118 27.19 13.69 22.48
N THR A 119 27.20 13.26 23.75
CA THR A 119 27.74 11.96 24.16
C THR A 119 26.73 11.27 25.06
N GLN A 120 26.33 10.06 24.68
CA GLN A 120 25.31 9.28 25.36
C GLN A 120 25.79 7.84 25.56
N THR A 121 25.34 7.19 26.62
CA THR A 121 25.53 5.74 26.83
C THR A 121 24.15 5.11 26.83
N GLY A 122 23.97 4.09 26.01
CA GLY A 122 22.73 3.32 25.94
C GLY A 122 22.41 2.59 27.23
N GLU A 123 21.16 2.19 27.36
CA GLU A 123 20.64 1.34 28.42
C GLU A 123 20.70 -0.14 28.04
N LYS A 124 20.62 -0.46 26.74
CA LYS A 124 20.59 -1.85 26.26
C LYS A 124 22.00 -2.39 26.02
N GLN A 125 22.18 -3.68 26.31
CA GLN A 125 23.43 -4.39 26.04
C GLN A 125 23.34 -5.13 24.69
N PHE A 126 24.25 -4.83 23.77
CA PHE A 126 24.35 -5.47 22.48
C PHE A 126 25.50 -6.48 22.48
N LYS A 127 25.22 -7.71 22.03
CA LYS A 127 26.22 -8.74 21.74
C LYS A 127 26.76 -8.60 20.31
N THR A 128 25.91 -8.18 19.39
CA THR A 128 26.25 -7.90 18.00
C THR A 128 25.48 -6.68 17.56
N ILE A 129 26.14 -5.77 16.82
CA ILE A 129 25.48 -4.66 16.17
C ILE A 129 25.46 -4.97 14.68
N ASN A 130 24.27 -4.98 14.10
CA ASN A 130 24.06 -5.37 12.72
C ASN A 130 23.88 -4.14 11.83
N GLU A 131 23.30 -3.06 12.39
CA GLU A 131 22.97 -1.85 11.63
C GLU A 131 22.96 -0.63 12.56
N VAL A 132 23.40 0.51 12.02
CA VAL A 132 23.30 1.83 12.64
C VAL A 132 22.64 2.72 11.60
N GLU A 133 21.40 3.11 11.85
CA GLU A 133 20.57 3.90 10.95
C GLU A 133 20.51 5.36 11.45
N ILE A 134 20.69 6.31 10.53
CA ILE A 134 20.42 7.73 10.73
C ILE A 134 18.95 7.95 10.36
N HIS A 135 18.07 7.93 11.35
CA HIS A 135 16.62 7.95 11.16
C HIS A 135 16.04 9.36 10.99
N ASN A 136 16.71 10.38 11.52
CA ASN A 136 16.34 11.76 11.22
C ASN A 136 17.56 12.65 11.41
N ILE A 137 17.78 13.60 10.49
CA ILE A 137 18.81 14.61 10.61
C ILE A 137 18.31 15.92 10.02
N ALA A 138 18.35 16.99 10.81
CA ALA A 138 18.04 18.34 10.37
C ALA A 138 19.21 19.27 10.69
N GLY A 139 19.80 19.85 9.64
CA GLY A 139 21.11 20.48 9.72
C GLY A 139 22.18 19.61 9.08
N GLY A 140 23.45 19.94 9.30
CA GLY A 140 24.59 19.26 8.70
C GLY A 140 25.52 20.25 8.01
N GLY A 141 26.74 20.33 8.49
CA GLY A 141 27.80 21.14 7.93
C GLY A 141 29.09 20.35 7.83
N ALA A 142 30.07 20.92 7.12
CA ALA A 142 31.34 20.24 6.93
C ALA A 142 32.00 19.90 8.27
N SER A 143 32.52 18.67 8.39
CA SER A 143 33.22 18.12 9.57
C SER A 143 32.34 17.59 10.71
N ASP A 144 31.03 17.45 10.51
CA ASP A 144 30.17 16.80 11.50
C ASP A 144 30.31 15.28 11.38
N THR A 145 30.57 14.61 12.51
CA THR A 145 30.86 13.17 12.50
C THR A 145 30.13 12.39 13.59
N LEU A 146 29.76 11.16 13.26
CA LEU A 146 29.13 10.19 14.15
C LEU A 146 30.11 9.09 14.55
N SER A 147 30.20 8.79 15.83
CA SER A 147 30.94 7.63 16.35
C SER A 147 30.08 6.79 17.27
N ILE A 148 30.18 5.48 17.10
CA ILE A 148 29.49 4.48 17.90
C ILE A 148 30.53 3.51 18.44
N GLY A 149 30.53 3.33 19.75
CA GLY A 149 31.46 2.49 20.48
C GLY A 149 30.78 1.73 21.60
N HIS A 150 31.55 1.28 22.57
CA HIS A 150 31.02 0.64 23.78
C HIS A 150 31.67 1.19 25.05
N SER A 151 30.92 1.19 26.15
CA SER A 151 31.37 1.73 27.43
C SER A 151 32.38 0.82 28.17
N THR A 152 32.85 1.25 29.35
CA THR A 152 33.72 0.43 30.19
C THR A 152 33.00 -0.83 30.65
N GLY A 153 33.70 -1.96 30.66
CA GLY A 153 33.17 -3.23 31.15
C GLY A 153 32.83 -3.34 32.64
N PHE A 154 33.19 -2.35 33.47
CA PHE A 154 33.02 -2.49 34.93
C PHE A 154 31.55 -2.69 35.32
N ALA A 155 30.63 -1.90 34.77
CA ALA A 155 29.21 -2.00 35.10
C ALA A 155 28.47 -3.12 34.35
N GLU A 156 29.15 -3.99 33.62
CA GLU A 156 28.50 -5.04 32.82
C GLU A 156 28.56 -6.39 33.54
N TRP A 157 27.45 -7.13 33.49
CA TRP A 157 27.36 -8.47 34.04
C TRP A 157 28.01 -9.49 33.09
N GLN A 158 29.02 -10.19 33.59
CA GLN A 158 29.67 -11.29 32.91
C GLN A 158 28.98 -12.61 33.26
N ASN A 159 28.60 -13.38 32.25
CA ASN A 159 28.06 -14.73 32.45
C ASN A 159 29.20 -15.68 32.81
N LEU A 160 29.03 -16.42 33.91
CA LEU A 160 29.78 -17.63 34.17
C LEU A 160 29.14 -18.79 33.38
N ALA A 161 29.90 -19.84 33.15
CA ALA A 161 29.47 -21.05 32.45
C ALA A 161 28.38 -21.81 33.21
N ASN A 162 28.23 -21.59 34.53
CA ASN A 162 27.23 -22.27 35.35
C ASN A 162 26.33 -21.28 36.09
N ARG A 163 25.02 -21.53 36.01
CA ARG A 163 23.98 -20.79 36.74
C ARG A 163 23.70 -21.45 38.10
N VAL A 164 22.91 -20.77 38.92
CA VAL A 164 22.41 -21.30 40.20
C VAL A 164 23.52 -21.61 41.21
N ILE A 165 24.33 -20.60 41.51
CA ILE A 165 25.45 -20.68 42.44
C ILE A 165 24.93 -20.61 43.88
N LYS A 166 25.50 -21.38 44.79
CA LYS A 166 25.16 -21.29 46.22
C LYS A 166 25.74 -19.98 46.77
N PRO A 167 24.92 -19.11 47.38
CA PRO A 167 25.39 -17.85 47.93
C PRO A 167 26.57 -18.03 48.89
N GLU A 168 27.54 -17.12 48.79
CA GLU A 168 28.71 -17.03 49.68
C GLU A 168 29.67 -18.23 49.63
N THR A 169 29.69 -18.93 48.50
CA THR A 169 30.64 -20.03 48.27
C THR A 169 31.69 -19.72 47.22
N GLU A 170 31.56 -18.56 46.57
CA GLU A 170 32.44 -18.07 45.55
C GLU A 170 33.81 -17.62 46.11
N SER A 171 34.84 -17.89 45.32
CA SER A 171 36.22 -17.46 45.52
C SER A 171 36.75 -17.02 44.16
N ILE A 172 37.02 -15.73 44.02
CA ILE A 172 37.51 -15.15 42.78
C ILE A 172 38.99 -14.85 42.94
N THR A 173 39.81 -15.38 42.04
CA THR A 173 41.26 -15.14 42.04
C THR A 173 41.76 -14.67 40.68
N SER A 174 42.94 -14.05 40.63
CA SER A 174 43.62 -13.71 39.37
C SER A 174 43.90 -14.97 38.53
N ASP A 175 44.08 -14.84 37.21
CA ASP A 175 44.63 -15.90 36.36
C ASP A 175 46.05 -15.50 35.87
N PRO A 176 47.13 -16.19 36.30
CA PRO A 176 47.16 -17.35 37.19
C PRO A 176 46.79 -17.01 38.64
N ALA A 177 46.31 -18.03 39.37
CA ALA A 177 45.86 -17.91 40.77
C ALA A 177 46.93 -17.28 41.67
N GLY A 178 46.59 -16.16 42.32
CA GLY A 178 47.50 -15.46 43.23
C GLY A 178 46.83 -14.46 44.15
N THR A 179 46.06 -13.52 43.59
CA THR A 179 45.32 -12.50 44.36
C THR A 179 43.86 -12.93 44.50
N THR A 180 43.31 -12.96 45.72
CA THR A 180 41.88 -13.19 45.97
C THR A 180 41.13 -11.87 46.08
N TYR A 181 39.99 -11.78 45.41
CA TYR A 181 39.14 -10.60 45.38
C TYR A 181 37.94 -10.75 46.32
N THR A 182 37.46 -9.64 46.87
CA THR A 182 36.42 -9.62 47.90
C THR A 182 35.07 -9.14 47.33
N ARG A 183 34.02 -9.93 47.55
CA ARG A 183 32.64 -9.57 47.17
C ARG A 183 32.22 -8.25 47.82
N ASN A 184 31.44 -7.43 47.10
CA ASN A 184 30.97 -6.09 47.45
C ASN A 184 32.08 -5.04 47.61
N THR A 185 33.34 -5.40 47.36
CA THR A 185 34.48 -4.46 47.28
C THR A 185 35.03 -4.43 45.86
N ASP A 186 35.30 -5.62 45.29
CA ASP A 186 35.87 -5.77 43.96
C ASP A 186 34.84 -6.22 42.91
N TYR A 187 33.80 -6.96 43.33
CA TYR A 187 32.75 -7.47 42.45
C TYR A 187 31.40 -7.68 43.15
N TYR A 188 30.32 -7.69 42.38
CA TYR A 188 29.00 -8.19 42.75
C TYR A 188 28.72 -9.55 42.10
N MET A 189 27.87 -10.35 42.74
CA MET A 189 27.54 -11.70 42.30
C MET A 189 26.02 -11.87 42.20
N ASP A 190 25.54 -12.30 41.03
CA ASP A 190 24.17 -12.76 40.81
C ASP A 190 24.16 -14.30 40.86
N TYR A 191 23.74 -14.82 42.01
CA TYR A 191 23.74 -16.25 42.27
C TYR A 191 22.74 -17.03 41.43
N ALA A 192 21.58 -16.43 41.11
CA ALA A 192 20.55 -17.13 40.35
C ALA A 192 21.02 -17.33 38.91
N ASN A 193 21.50 -16.25 38.29
CA ASN A 193 21.90 -16.26 36.89
C ASN A 193 23.36 -16.64 36.65
N GLY A 194 24.14 -16.87 37.70
CA GLY A 194 25.56 -17.19 37.57
C GLY A 194 26.33 -16.06 36.89
N ARG A 195 26.10 -14.82 37.31
CA ARG A 195 26.77 -13.65 36.70
C ARG A 195 27.63 -12.93 37.73
N ILE A 196 28.71 -12.33 37.25
CA ILE A 196 29.62 -11.51 38.04
C ILE A 196 29.76 -10.13 37.41
N GLN A 197 29.66 -9.08 38.21
CA GLN A 197 29.85 -7.70 37.78
C GLN A 197 31.00 -7.10 38.57
N ILE A 198 31.92 -6.39 37.91
CA ILE A 198 33.09 -5.83 38.58
C ILE A 198 32.72 -4.46 39.16
N ILE A 199 33.19 -4.13 40.35
CA ILE A 199 32.92 -2.82 40.93
C ILE A 199 33.91 -1.81 40.36
N SER A 200 33.39 -0.73 39.79
CA SER A 200 34.23 0.41 39.40
C SER A 200 34.97 0.97 40.61
N GLY A 201 36.30 1.01 40.55
CA GLY A 201 37.17 1.42 41.66
C GLY A 201 37.64 0.28 42.58
N GLY A 202 37.19 -0.96 42.33
CA GLY A 202 37.75 -2.16 42.94
C GLY A 202 39.16 -2.50 42.41
N SER A 203 39.76 -3.55 42.97
CA SER A 203 41.12 -4.00 42.61
C SER A 203 41.16 -4.87 41.35
N MET A 204 40.00 -5.32 40.86
CA MET A 204 39.89 -6.07 39.61
C MET A 204 40.04 -5.12 38.42
N VAL A 205 40.88 -5.50 37.47
CA VAL A 205 41.17 -4.74 36.26
C VAL A 205 40.41 -5.32 35.05
N VAL A 206 40.08 -4.45 34.09
CA VAL A 206 39.51 -4.80 32.78
C VAL A 206 40.50 -5.57 31.91
N ASN A 207 40.00 -6.26 30.88
CA ASN A 207 40.80 -7.07 29.95
C ASN A 207 41.75 -8.08 30.63
N THR A 208 41.32 -8.67 31.74
CA THR A 208 42.17 -9.58 32.54
C THR A 208 41.42 -10.87 32.83
N GLY A 209 42.15 -12.00 32.77
CA GLY A 209 41.62 -13.31 33.13
C GLY A 209 41.54 -13.49 34.64
N PHE A 210 40.47 -14.12 35.10
CA PHE A 210 40.24 -14.48 36.50
C PHE A 210 39.71 -15.90 36.58
N LEU A 211 39.90 -16.51 37.75
CA LEU A 211 39.44 -17.85 38.07
C LEU A 211 38.35 -17.75 39.14
N ALA A 212 37.19 -18.33 38.87
CA ALA A 212 36.06 -18.42 39.78
C ALA A 212 35.92 -19.86 40.30
N GLY A 213 36.18 -20.06 41.59
CA GLY A 213 35.82 -21.28 42.32
C GLY A 213 34.52 -21.07 43.08
N TYR A 214 33.57 -22.00 43.01
CA TYR A 214 32.30 -21.87 43.74
C TYR A 214 31.57 -23.21 43.87
N THR A 215 30.53 -23.23 44.72
CA THR A 215 29.64 -24.38 44.87
C THR A 215 28.30 -24.08 44.21
N LYS A 216 27.77 -24.96 43.36
CA LYS A 216 26.41 -24.85 42.81
C LYS A 216 25.37 -25.15 43.87
N SER A 217 24.16 -24.62 43.69
CA SER A 217 23.03 -24.97 44.54
C SER A 217 22.74 -26.47 44.45
N ARG A 218 22.50 -27.09 45.60
CA ARG A 218 22.16 -28.52 45.72
C ARG A 218 20.67 -28.79 45.64
N ILE A 219 19.86 -27.78 45.36
CA ILE A 219 18.40 -27.85 45.40
C ILE A 219 17.76 -27.17 44.19
N ALA A 220 18.58 -26.62 43.30
CA ALA A 220 18.12 -25.83 42.17
C ALA A 220 18.89 -26.22 40.92
N ILE A 221 18.14 -26.39 39.83
CA ILE A 221 18.62 -26.91 38.56
C ILE A 221 18.31 -25.89 37.48
N ASP A 222 19.33 -25.58 36.67
CA ASP A 222 19.16 -24.69 35.53
C ASP A 222 18.35 -25.41 34.43
N MET A 223 17.23 -24.81 34.04
CA MET A 223 16.36 -25.29 32.98
C MET A 223 16.40 -24.40 31.73
N ALA A 224 17.28 -23.39 31.64
CA ALA A 224 17.32 -22.49 30.49
C ALA A 224 17.47 -23.22 29.16
N ALA A 225 18.20 -24.34 29.12
CA ALA A 225 18.38 -25.13 27.90
C ALA A 225 17.09 -25.80 27.39
N ILE A 226 16.14 -26.11 28.28
CA ILE A 226 14.93 -26.87 27.93
C ILE A 226 13.64 -26.05 27.94
N LEU A 227 13.61 -24.93 28.67
CA LEU A 227 12.42 -24.08 28.73
C LEU A 227 11.93 -23.54 27.38
N PRO A 228 12.80 -23.14 26.43
CA PRO A 228 12.34 -22.67 25.12
C PRO A 228 11.58 -23.72 24.31
N VAL A 229 11.82 -25.01 24.58
CA VAL A 229 11.21 -26.13 23.85
C VAL A 229 10.18 -26.91 24.68
N MET A 230 10.17 -26.71 26.00
CA MET A 230 9.27 -27.41 26.92
C MET A 230 7.88 -26.79 26.90
N THR A 231 6.86 -27.59 26.60
CA THR A 231 5.46 -27.19 26.75
C THR A 231 4.95 -27.47 28.16
N ARG A 232 5.36 -28.59 28.75
CA ARG A 232 4.95 -29.00 30.09
C ARG A 232 5.99 -29.91 30.73
N MET A 233 6.24 -29.75 32.02
CA MET A 233 7.01 -30.72 32.79
C MET A 233 6.10 -31.89 33.20
N ALA A 234 6.48 -33.11 32.81
CA ALA A 234 5.69 -34.31 33.08
C ALA A 234 6.03 -34.90 34.46
N ARG A 235 7.33 -35.08 34.75
CA ARG A 235 7.82 -35.54 36.05
C ARG A 235 9.30 -35.22 36.24
N VAL A 236 9.72 -35.14 37.50
CA VAL A 236 11.13 -35.02 37.89
C VAL A 236 11.50 -36.25 38.73
N GLU A 237 12.47 -37.01 38.25
CA GLU A 237 13.04 -38.17 38.93
C GLU A 237 14.36 -37.77 39.59
N TYR A 238 14.40 -37.89 40.91
CA TYR A 238 15.57 -37.53 41.68
C TYR A 238 15.64 -38.26 43.03
N PRO A 239 16.79 -38.86 43.40
CA PRO A 239 17.91 -39.22 42.53
C PRO A 239 17.52 -40.37 41.60
N VAL A 240 18.01 -40.31 40.36
CA VAL A 240 17.88 -41.44 39.42
C VAL A 240 18.63 -42.65 39.98
N ASP A 241 18.15 -43.87 39.71
CA ASP A 241 18.73 -45.16 40.16
C ASP A 241 18.61 -45.53 41.65
N LYS A 242 17.82 -44.81 42.46
CA LYS A 242 17.44 -45.29 43.80
C LYS A 242 16.10 -46.03 43.76
N ILE A 243 16.06 -47.17 44.46
CA ILE A 243 14.83 -47.92 44.72
C ILE A 243 14.50 -47.76 46.21
N PRO A 244 13.30 -47.28 46.59
CA PRO A 244 12.20 -46.84 45.71
C PRO A 244 12.49 -45.52 44.99
N GLN A 245 12.00 -45.40 43.74
CA GLN A 245 12.09 -44.16 42.97
C GLN A 245 11.32 -43.04 43.68
N GLN A 246 11.94 -41.87 43.77
CA GLN A 246 11.32 -40.69 44.37
C GLN A 246 10.87 -39.73 43.27
N PHE A 247 9.58 -39.37 43.31
CA PHE A 247 8.99 -38.41 42.38
C PHE A 247 8.75 -37.09 43.12
N VAL A 248 9.30 -36.00 42.59
CA VAL A 248 9.11 -34.68 43.16
C VAL A 248 7.78 -34.11 42.64
N THR A 249 6.76 -34.09 43.50
CA THR A 249 5.44 -33.53 43.17
C THR A 249 5.39 -32.01 43.32
N ASN A 250 6.23 -31.45 44.19
CA ASN A 250 6.29 -30.02 44.47
C ASN A 250 7.51 -29.40 43.77
N THR A 251 7.31 -29.00 42.53
CA THR A 251 8.33 -28.34 41.71
C THR A 251 7.90 -26.90 41.46
N ASN A 252 8.79 -25.95 41.73
CA ASN A 252 8.57 -24.55 41.40
C ASN A 252 9.61 -24.11 40.38
N ILE A 253 9.16 -23.62 39.24
CA ILE A 253 10.02 -23.08 38.20
C ILE A 253 9.94 -21.56 38.29
N TRP A 254 11.06 -20.91 38.58
CA TRP A 254 11.16 -19.47 38.66
C TRP A 254 12.46 -19.00 38.02
N ASP A 255 12.39 -17.99 37.14
CA ASP A 255 13.55 -17.41 36.42
C ASP A 255 14.43 -18.43 35.68
N GLY A 256 13.78 -19.42 35.09
CA GLY A 256 14.47 -20.48 34.39
C GLY A 256 15.11 -21.56 35.27
N ILE A 257 14.81 -21.55 36.56
CA ILE A 257 15.42 -22.42 37.57
C ILE A 257 14.34 -23.29 38.21
N LEU A 258 14.57 -24.60 38.22
CA LEU A 258 13.75 -25.57 38.94
C LEU A 258 14.24 -25.71 40.37
N TRP A 259 13.39 -25.36 41.32
CA TRP A 259 13.63 -25.58 42.74
C TRP A 259 12.98 -26.88 43.20
N ILE A 260 13.77 -27.81 43.72
CA ILE A 260 13.33 -29.10 44.24
C ILE A 260 12.84 -28.89 45.68
N GLY A 261 11.52 -28.76 45.88
CA GLY A 261 10.94 -28.55 47.21
C GLY A 261 11.08 -29.73 48.17
N SER A 262 10.75 -29.52 49.46
CA SER A 262 10.64 -30.64 50.40
C SER A 262 9.42 -31.52 50.04
N GLN A 263 9.55 -32.82 50.27
CA GLN A 263 8.52 -33.81 49.90
C GLN A 263 7.25 -33.70 50.75
N PHE A 264 7.40 -33.23 51.99
CA PHE A 264 6.31 -33.09 52.94
C PHE A 264 6.32 -31.70 53.54
N THR A 265 5.13 -31.12 53.69
CA THR A 265 4.93 -29.88 54.45
C THR A 265 5.49 -30.06 55.86
N GLY A 266 6.50 -29.26 56.22
CA GLY A 266 7.16 -29.31 57.52
C GLY A 266 8.43 -30.17 57.60
N SER A 267 8.82 -30.88 56.53
CA SER A 267 10.14 -31.53 56.46
C SER A 267 11.20 -30.59 55.89
N SER A 268 12.46 -30.76 56.33
CA SER A 268 13.59 -30.06 55.73
C SER A 268 13.83 -30.54 54.30
N GLN A 269 14.30 -29.62 53.46
CA GLN A 269 14.66 -29.92 52.08
C GLN A 269 15.90 -30.81 52.05
N THR A 270 15.83 -31.93 51.33
CA THR A 270 16.99 -32.83 51.16
C THR A 270 17.90 -32.25 50.08
N GLN A 271 19.17 -31.99 50.42
CA GLN A 271 20.16 -31.46 49.49
C GLN A 271 20.75 -32.57 48.63
N MET A 272 20.97 -32.28 47.34
CA MET A 272 21.70 -33.13 46.42
C MET A 272 23.16 -33.31 46.84
N THR A 273 23.67 -34.53 46.73
CA THR A 273 25.10 -34.82 46.86
C THR A 273 25.82 -34.67 45.52
N ASN A 274 27.16 -34.61 45.56
CA ASN A 274 27.95 -34.49 44.34
C ASN A 274 27.80 -35.77 43.50
N SER A 275 27.69 -35.61 42.18
CA SER A 275 27.52 -36.71 41.22
C SER A 275 26.16 -37.42 41.28
N GLU A 276 25.15 -36.84 41.92
CA GLU A 276 23.78 -37.34 41.79
C GLU A 276 23.21 -36.98 40.41
N HIS A 277 22.42 -37.92 39.89
CA HIS A 277 21.78 -37.81 38.59
C HIS A 277 20.31 -37.38 38.75
N ILE A 278 19.90 -36.40 37.94
CA ILE A 278 18.51 -35.95 37.83
C ILE A 278 18.02 -36.18 36.39
N ALA A 279 16.80 -36.70 36.28
CA ALA A 279 16.10 -36.82 35.00
C ALA A 279 14.79 -36.02 35.06
N ILE A 280 14.69 -35.00 34.20
CA ILE A 280 13.49 -34.19 34.02
C ILE A 280 12.79 -34.69 32.77
N TYR A 281 11.62 -35.29 32.95
CA TYR A 281 10.76 -35.72 31.85
C TYR A 281 9.82 -34.56 31.52
N TYR A 282 9.83 -34.16 30.27
CA TYR A 282 9.05 -33.03 29.80
C TYR A 282 8.44 -33.30 28.43
N GLU A 283 7.33 -32.64 28.18
CA GLU A 283 6.65 -32.59 26.90
C GLU A 283 7.26 -31.44 26.08
N ARG A 284 7.53 -31.68 24.80
CA ARG A 284 7.94 -30.66 23.83
C ARG A 284 7.14 -30.77 22.54
N GLU A 285 7.15 -29.70 21.76
CA GLU A 285 6.56 -29.71 20.43
C GLU A 285 7.35 -30.63 19.48
N HIS A 286 6.64 -31.23 18.53
CA HIS A 286 7.27 -31.94 17.43
C HIS A 286 7.90 -30.95 16.45
N THR A 287 9.04 -31.32 15.88
CA THR A 287 9.67 -30.56 14.81
C THR A 287 9.13 -31.02 13.46
N ALA A 288 8.72 -30.09 12.61
CA ALA A 288 8.36 -30.37 11.22
C ALA A 288 9.57 -30.89 10.43
N PRO A 289 9.36 -31.74 9.40
CA PRO A 289 10.43 -32.14 8.52
C PRO A 289 11.03 -30.92 7.79
N SER A 290 12.35 -30.90 7.65
CA SER A 290 13.08 -29.96 6.82
C SER A 290 13.68 -30.68 5.60
N LEU A 291 14.31 -29.92 4.70
CA LEU A 291 15.01 -30.48 3.53
C LEU A 291 16.11 -31.49 3.93
N TYR A 292 16.70 -31.32 5.11
CA TYR A 292 17.86 -32.10 5.56
C TYR A 292 17.59 -32.97 6.78
N THR A 293 16.47 -32.75 7.47
CA THR A 293 16.14 -33.45 8.72
C THR A 293 14.72 -33.97 8.69
N SER A 294 14.53 -35.24 9.05
CA SER A 294 13.20 -35.79 9.26
C SER A 294 12.51 -35.10 10.44
N GLY A 295 11.18 -35.04 10.42
CA GLY A 295 10.40 -34.57 11.56
C GLY A 295 10.58 -35.47 12.79
N SER A 296 10.28 -34.95 13.98
CA SER A 296 10.44 -35.71 15.23
C SER A 296 9.30 -36.68 15.52
N PHE A 297 8.20 -36.59 14.77
CA PHE A 297 7.05 -37.46 14.95
C PHE A 297 7.30 -38.84 14.32
N PRO A 298 6.67 -39.92 14.83
CA PRO A 298 6.82 -41.25 14.28
C PRO A 298 6.33 -41.34 12.82
N ARG A 299 7.02 -42.11 11.96
CA ARG A 299 6.69 -42.23 10.52
C ARG A 299 5.26 -42.67 10.20
N PHE A 300 4.60 -43.42 11.09
CA PHE A 300 3.20 -43.79 10.86
C PHE A 300 2.23 -42.59 10.96
N MET A 301 2.69 -41.45 11.48
CA MET A 301 1.95 -40.18 11.50
C MET A 301 2.13 -39.35 10.24
N ASP A 302 3.03 -39.73 9.33
CA ASP A 302 3.29 -38.97 8.10
C ASP A 302 1.99 -38.71 7.33
N GLN A 303 1.15 -39.74 7.15
CA GLN A 303 -0.14 -39.61 6.45
C GLN A 303 -1.12 -38.68 7.17
N VAL A 304 -1.14 -38.70 8.51
CA VAL A 304 -2.03 -37.86 9.32
C VAL A 304 -1.58 -36.40 9.26
N VAL A 305 -0.27 -36.16 9.35
CA VAL A 305 0.31 -34.82 9.21
C VAL A 305 0.13 -34.30 7.79
N THR A 306 0.30 -35.14 6.75
CA THR A 306 0.01 -34.76 5.37
C THR A 306 -1.45 -34.35 5.19
N LEU A 307 -2.42 -35.11 5.75
CA LEU A 307 -3.83 -34.74 5.70
C LEU A 307 -4.11 -33.39 6.40
N GLY A 308 -3.51 -33.16 7.56
CA GLY A 308 -3.59 -31.87 8.26
C GLY A 308 -2.96 -30.74 7.44
N ALA A 309 -1.80 -30.97 6.85
CA ALA A 309 -1.10 -30.01 6.01
C ALA A 309 -1.92 -29.67 4.76
N GLU A 310 -2.52 -30.65 4.10
CA GLU A 310 -3.46 -30.47 2.98
C GLU A 310 -4.68 -29.61 3.37
N ALA A 311 -5.21 -29.81 4.57
CA ALA A 311 -6.32 -29.00 5.06
C ALA A 311 -5.91 -27.52 5.25
N TYR A 312 -4.79 -27.25 5.94
CA TYR A 312 -4.29 -25.88 6.10
C TYR A 312 -3.90 -25.24 4.78
N ALA A 313 -3.35 -26.04 3.89
CA ALA A 313 -3.07 -25.68 2.53
C ALA A 313 -4.32 -25.13 1.82
N LEU A 314 -5.41 -25.90 1.81
CA LEU A 314 -6.67 -25.48 1.19
C LEU A 314 -7.27 -24.23 1.86
N PHE A 315 -7.12 -24.07 3.18
CA PHE A 315 -7.50 -22.81 3.84
C PHE A 315 -6.70 -21.61 3.31
N ILE A 316 -5.38 -21.74 3.14
CA ILE A 316 -4.55 -20.67 2.57
C ILE A 316 -5.00 -20.33 1.15
N LYS A 317 -5.29 -21.34 0.32
CA LYS A 317 -5.82 -21.12 -1.04
C LYS A 317 -7.15 -20.39 -1.03
N ALA A 318 -8.08 -20.79 -0.15
CA ALA A 318 -9.34 -20.07 0.04
C ALA A 318 -9.11 -18.59 0.37
N TYR A 319 -8.20 -18.28 1.30
CA TYR A 319 -7.85 -16.90 1.62
C TYR A 319 -7.19 -16.13 0.46
N GLN A 320 -6.34 -16.79 -0.34
CA GLN A 320 -5.74 -16.17 -1.54
C GLN A 320 -6.80 -15.79 -2.57
N ALA A 321 -7.77 -16.68 -2.85
CA ALA A 321 -8.87 -16.35 -3.76
C ALA A 321 -9.76 -15.23 -3.22
N GLU A 322 -10.06 -15.21 -1.91
CA GLU A 322 -10.80 -14.10 -1.31
C GLU A 322 -10.03 -12.78 -1.40
N HIS A 323 -8.72 -12.80 -1.19
CA HIS A 323 -7.88 -11.62 -1.33
C HIS A 323 -7.88 -11.11 -2.78
N GLN A 324 -7.78 -12.01 -3.76
CA GLN A 324 -7.86 -11.66 -5.17
C GLN A 324 -9.22 -11.05 -5.51
N ALA A 325 -10.32 -11.64 -5.04
CA ALA A 325 -11.66 -11.10 -5.20
C ALA A 325 -11.81 -9.68 -4.60
N VAL A 326 -11.13 -9.38 -3.48
CA VAL A 326 -11.10 -8.03 -2.89
C VAL A 326 -10.32 -7.04 -3.76
N LEU A 327 -9.19 -7.45 -4.34
CA LEU A 327 -8.42 -6.62 -5.29
C LEU A 327 -9.24 -6.31 -6.54
N ASP A 328 -9.93 -7.30 -7.10
CA ASP A 328 -10.76 -7.12 -8.29
C ASP A 328 -12.00 -6.26 -7.98
N LEU A 329 -12.57 -6.36 -6.77
CA LEU A 329 -13.63 -5.46 -6.31
C LEU A 329 -13.14 -4.00 -6.19
N ALA A 330 -11.89 -3.78 -5.78
CA ALA A 330 -11.30 -2.45 -5.78
C ALA A 330 -11.16 -1.90 -7.21
N THR A 331 -10.80 -2.74 -8.19
CA THR A 331 -10.79 -2.38 -9.62
C THR A 331 -12.18 -2.01 -10.13
N ILE A 332 -13.23 -2.77 -9.77
CA ILE A 332 -14.63 -2.41 -10.09
C ILE A 332 -14.98 -1.02 -9.56
N ARG A 333 -14.57 -0.70 -8.33
CA ARG A 333 -14.83 0.63 -7.74
C ARG A 333 -14.14 1.74 -8.53
N THR A 334 -12.91 1.52 -8.98
CA THR A 334 -12.17 2.48 -9.82
C THR A 334 -12.90 2.72 -11.14
N GLU A 335 -13.33 1.67 -11.84
CA GLU A 335 -14.08 1.79 -13.10
C GLU A 335 -15.42 2.51 -12.90
N LEU A 336 -16.14 2.20 -11.83
CA LEU A 336 -17.37 2.93 -11.47
C LEU A 336 -17.08 4.40 -11.10
N GLY A 337 -15.91 4.70 -10.53
CA GLY A 337 -15.43 6.07 -10.33
C GLY A 337 -15.33 6.83 -11.65
N LEU A 338 -14.72 6.23 -12.67
CA LEU A 338 -14.61 6.82 -14.01
C LEU A 338 -15.99 7.09 -14.63
N THR A 339 -16.99 6.22 -14.39
CA THR A 339 -18.37 6.48 -14.86
C THR A 339 -18.98 7.73 -14.23
N THR A 340 -18.62 8.06 -12.97
CA THR A 340 -19.10 9.26 -12.28
C THR A 340 -18.53 10.54 -12.90
N ASP A 341 -17.24 10.50 -13.28
CA ASP A 341 -16.59 11.61 -13.96
C ASP A 341 -17.22 11.85 -15.35
N VAL A 342 -17.45 10.78 -16.12
CA VAL A 342 -18.14 10.89 -17.42
C VAL A 342 -19.59 11.37 -17.24
N HIS A 343 -20.29 10.95 -16.18
CA HIS A 343 -21.64 11.44 -15.88
C HIS A 343 -21.66 12.95 -15.60
N THR A 344 -20.62 13.47 -14.94
CA THR A 344 -20.47 14.91 -14.72
C THR A 344 -20.28 15.67 -16.04
N LEU A 345 -19.45 15.13 -16.95
CA LEU A 345 -19.29 15.69 -18.30
C LEU A 345 -20.57 15.60 -19.14
N LEU A 346 -21.31 14.49 -19.02
CA LEU A 346 -22.60 14.32 -19.67
C LEU A 346 -23.62 15.35 -19.16
N THR A 347 -23.66 15.61 -17.85
CA THR A 347 -24.52 16.62 -17.25
C THR A 347 -24.17 18.02 -17.75
N ALA A 348 -22.87 18.35 -17.86
CA ALA A 348 -22.42 19.61 -18.44
C ALA A 348 -22.81 19.73 -19.92
N ALA A 349 -22.65 18.66 -20.71
CA ALA A 349 -23.06 18.64 -22.11
C ALA A 349 -24.57 18.75 -22.29
N GLN A 350 -25.36 18.17 -21.38
CA GLN A 350 -26.81 18.35 -21.34
C GLN A 350 -27.17 19.80 -21.00
N ALA A 351 -26.48 20.43 -20.04
CA ALA A 351 -26.70 21.84 -19.72
C ALA A 351 -26.36 22.76 -20.90
N ASP A 352 -25.35 22.45 -21.71
CA ASP A 352 -25.06 23.17 -22.96
C ASP A 352 -26.21 23.03 -23.98
N VAL A 353 -26.81 21.83 -24.09
CA VAL A 353 -27.99 21.60 -24.92
C VAL A 353 -29.20 22.38 -24.40
N GLU A 354 -29.47 22.32 -23.09
CA GLU A 354 -30.55 23.06 -22.45
C GLU A 354 -30.38 24.56 -22.65
N LYS A 355 -29.18 25.10 -22.41
CA LYS A 355 -28.87 26.51 -22.66
C LYS A 355 -29.10 26.88 -24.12
N TYR A 356 -28.67 26.06 -25.07
CA TYR A 356 -28.92 26.29 -26.49
C TYR A 356 -30.42 26.26 -26.84
N LEU A 357 -31.22 25.44 -26.14
CA LEU A 357 -32.67 25.36 -26.33
C LEU A 357 -33.45 26.46 -25.61
N ASP A 358 -32.96 26.95 -24.47
CA ASP A 358 -33.60 27.95 -23.60
C ASP A 358 -33.24 29.39 -24.00
N ASP A 359 -32.00 29.65 -24.41
CA ASP A 359 -31.57 30.96 -24.94
C ASP A 359 -32.19 31.28 -26.33
N ASN A 360 -33.07 30.40 -26.82
CA ASN A 360 -33.76 30.37 -28.12
C ASN A 360 -34.79 31.50 -28.28
N THR A 361 -34.37 32.74 -28.00
CA THR A 361 -35.20 33.94 -28.00
C THR A 361 -34.66 34.92 -29.06
N ALA A 362 -35.40 35.03 -30.16
CA ALA A 362 -35.28 36.00 -31.27
C ALA A 362 -34.06 35.92 -32.23
N LYS A 363 -32.90 35.32 -31.88
CA LYS A 363 -31.73 35.24 -32.80
C LYS A 363 -31.39 33.84 -33.33
N ASP A 364 -32.06 32.79 -32.85
CA ASP A 364 -31.66 31.40 -33.15
C ASP A 364 -32.55 30.75 -34.21
N ALA A 365 -32.35 29.46 -34.54
CA ALA A 365 -33.02 28.79 -35.67
C ALA A 365 -34.55 29.02 -35.75
N ALA A 366 -35.28 29.08 -34.63
CA ALA A 366 -36.70 29.42 -34.62
C ALA A 366 -36.96 30.91 -34.93
N GLY A 367 -36.14 31.81 -34.38
CA GLY A 367 -36.16 33.25 -34.70
C GLY A 367 -35.74 33.55 -36.13
N VAL A 368 -34.66 32.94 -36.62
CA VAL A 368 -34.19 32.99 -38.01
C VAL A 368 -35.26 32.43 -38.94
N LEU A 369 -35.92 31.31 -38.61
CA LEU A 369 -37.03 30.79 -39.42
C LEU A 369 -38.23 31.75 -39.44
N ALA A 370 -38.56 32.38 -38.31
CA ALA A 370 -39.59 33.41 -38.26
C ALA A 370 -39.22 34.66 -39.07
N ILE A 371 -37.94 35.08 -39.03
CA ILE A 371 -37.39 36.17 -39.86
C ILE A 371 -37.45 35.79 -41.34
N ILE A 372 -37.00 34.59 -41.73
CA ILE A 372 -37.10 34.07 -43.10
C ILE A 372 -38.56 34.09 -43.56
N THR A 373 -39.48 33.58 -42.73
CA THR A 373 -40.92 33.55 -43.05
C THR A 373 -41.47 34.96 -43.27
N THR A 374 -41.10 35.91 -42.40
CA THR A 374 -41.48 37.31 -42.50
C THR A 374 -40.86 37.98 -43.74
N LYS A 375 -39.58 37.74 -44.01
CA LYS A 375 -38.86 38.30 -45.16
C LYS A 375 -39.34 37.73 -46.50
N ILE A 376 -39.77 36.46 -46.54
CA ILE A 376 -40.45 35.87 -47.69
C ILE A 376 -41.77 36.58 -47.95
N ALA A 377 -42.56 36.84 -46.90
CA ALA A 377 -43.82 37.56 -47.02
C ALA A 377 -43.57 38.99 -47.53
N GLU A 378 -42.64 39.74 -46.92
CA GLU A 378 -42.25 41.09 -47.37
C GLU A 378 -41.77 41.10 -48.83
N LEU A 379 -40.94 40.12 -49.22
CA LEU A 379 -40.45 40.00 -50.60
C LEU A 379 -41.60 39.74 -51.57
N ARG A 380 -42.54 38.88 -51.20
CA ARG A 380 -43.73 38.59 -52.01
C ARG A 380 -44.56 39.85 -52.23
N ASP A 381 -44.89 40.57 -51.17
CA ASP A 381 -45.68 41.81 -51.25
C ASP A 381 -45.00 42.86 -52.12
N LYS A 382 -43.66 42.96 -52.02
CA LYS A 382 -42.85 43.86 -52.85
C LYS A 382 -42.80 43.45 -54.32
N VAL A 383 -42.66 42.16 -54.61
CA VAL A 383 -42.70 41.63 -55.98
C VAL A 383 -44.09 41.84 -56.59
N GLU A 384 -45.15 41.61 -55.82
CA GLU A 384 -46.53 41.87 -56.26
C GLU A 384 -46.74 43.35 -56.54
N THR A 385 -46.35 44.25 -55.62
CA THR A 385 -46.40 45.71 -55.83
C THR A 385 -45.60 46.15 -57.06
N ALA A 386 -44.40 45.59 -57.26
CA ALA A 386 -43.57 45.91 -58.42
C ALA A 386 -44.21 45.39 -59.72
N ASN A 387 -44.80 44.21 -59.70
CA ASN A 387 -45.52 43.63 -60.83
C ASN A 387 -46.77 44.44 -61.17
N ASP A 388 -47.54 44.87 -60.17
CA ASP A 388 -48.70 45.75 -60.34
C ASP A 388 -48.29 47.11 -60.89
N ALA A 389 -47.18 47.69 -60.43
CA ALA A 389 -46.65 48.92 -60.97
C ALA A 389 -46.20 48.74 -62.43
N ILE A 390 -45.48 47.65 -62.75
CA ILE A 390 -45.07 47.31 -64.13
C ILE A 390 -46.31 47.14 -65.01
N ASN A 391 -47.33 46.41 -64.55
CA ASN A 391 -48.56 46.18 -65.29
C ASN A 391 -49.33 47.49 -65.48
N ALA A 392 -49.47 48.33 -64.45
CA ALA A 392 -50.08 49.65 -64.57
C ALA A 392 -49.32 50.54 -65.57
N TYR A 393 -47.98 50.47 -65.57
CA TYR A 393 -47.15 51.23 -66.51
C TYR A 393 -47.19 50.68 -67.94
N LEU A 394 -47.35 49.37 -68.11
CA LEU A 394 -47.50 48.73 -69.42
C LEU A 394 -48.91 48.90 -69.97
N ASP A 395 -49.95 48.84 -69.14
CA ASP A 395 -51.34 49.12 -69.50
C ASP A 395 -51.50 50.60 -69.90
N GLU A 396 -50.81 51.53 -69.23
CA GLU A 396 -50.73 52.93 -69.70
C GLU A 396 -49.97 53.09 -71.03
N VAL A 397 -49.15 52.12 -71.42
CA VAL A 397 -48.43 52.10 -72.70
C VAL A 397 -49.19 51.27 -73.75
N ASP A 398 -50.23 50.54 -73.35
CA ASP A 398 -51.14 49.91 -74.29
C ASP A 398 -51.73 51.02 -75.17
N VAL A 399 -51.53 50.87 -76.47
CA VAL A 399 -51.72 51.88 -77.52
C VAL A 399 -53.15 52.40 -77.63
N THR A 400 -54.06 51.88 -76.81
CA THR A 400 -55.44 52.30 -76.68
C THR A 400 -55.64 53.51 -75.77
N ASP A 401 -54.78 53.80 -74.78
CA ASP A 401 -55.07 54.83 -73.76
C ASP A 401 -53.86 55.68 -73.30
N LEU A 402 -52.92 55.94 -74.22
CA LEU A 402 -51.92 57.00 -74.05
C LEU A 402 -52.56 58.39 -74.21
N GLY A 403 -53.57 58.69 -73.40
CA GLY A 403 -54.22 60.00 -73.29
C GLY A 403 -54.38 60.68 -74.64
N LYS A 404 -55.08 60.04 -75.58
CA LYS A 404 -55.39 60.68 -76.87
C LYS A 404 -56.01 62.02 -76.55
N ALA A 405 -55.31 63.11 -76.84
CA ALA A 405 -55.93 64.41 -76.81
C ALA A 405 -57.10 64.31 -77.80
N THR A 406 -58.32 64.32 -77.28
CA THR A 406 -59.53 64.27 -78.12
C THR A 406 -59.74 65.60 -78.84
N GLU A 407 -59.10 66.68 -78.37
CA GLU A 407 -59.09 68.00 -78.99
C GLU A 407 -57.75 68.72 -78.78
N GLY A 408 -57.32 69.53 -79.76
CA GLY A 408 -56.09 70.33 -79.70
C GLY A 408 -54.98 69.88 -80.66
N ALA A 409 -53.88 70.63 -80.70
CA ALA A 409 -52.76 70.37 -81.60
C ALA A 409 -52.15 68.96 -81.43
N GLU A 410 -52.24 68.39 -80.23
CA GLU A 410 -51.77 67.05 -79.89
C GLU A 410 -52.58 65.94 -80.60
N ALA A 411 -53.90 66.11 -80.76
CA ALA A 411 -54.79 65.19 -81.47
C ALA A 411 -54.48 65.10 -82.98
N LEU A 412 -54.12 66.25 -83.56
CA LEU A 412 -53.79 66.39 -84.98
C LEU A 412 -52.41 65.81 -85.32
N LEU A 413 -51.52 65.73 -84.31
CA LEU A 413 -50.19 65.15 -84.45
C LEU A 413 -50.25 63.61 -84.46
N GLU A 414 -50.98 62.97 -83.56
CA GLU A 414 -51.04 61.49 -83.50
C GLU A 414 -51.75 60.83 -84.70
N THR A 415 -52.72 61.50 -85.31
CA THR A 415 -53.50 60.95 -86.44
C THR A 415 -52.79 61.04 -87.79
N GLY A 416 -51.58 61.62 -87.85
CA GLY A 416 -50.86 61.82 -89.11
C GLY A 416 -51.68 62.64 -90.12
N SER A 417 -52.48 63.60 -89.62
CA SER A 417 -53.39 64.35 -90.48
C SER A 417 -52.59 65.19 -91.50
N PRO A 418 -52.85 65.07 -92.81
CA PRO A 418 -52.15 65.83 -93.85
C PRO A 418 -52.34 67.35 -93.76
N LEU A 419 -53.16 67.86 -92.83
CA LEU A 419 -53.39 69.29 -92.58
C LEU A 419 -52.28 69.98 -91.79
N ILE A 420 -51.31 69.25 -91.22
CA ILE A 420 -50.14 69.84 -90.55
C ILE A 420 -49.28 70.68 -91.51
N ASN A 421 -49.30 70.37 -92.81
CA ASN A 421 -48.52 71.11 -93.80
C ASN A 421 -49.15 72.44 -94.26
N THR A 422 -50.40 72.75 -93.89
CA THR A 422 -51.09 73.95 -94.41
C THR A 422 -51.05 75.17 -93.49
N HIS A 423 -50.64 75.04 -92.22
CA HIS A 423 -50.59 76.17 -91.27
C HIS A 423 -49.33 76.23 -90.40
N THR A 424 -48.17 75.81 -90.91
CA THR A 424 -46.89 76.01 -90.21
C THR A 424 -45.91 76.82 -91.05
N VAL A 425 -46.12 78.13 -91.05
CA VAL A 425 -45.08 79.09 -91.40
C VAL A 425 -44.20 79.22 -90.16
N ASN A 426 -42.93 78.81 -90.27
CA ASN A 426 -41.85 78.87 -89.26
C ASN A 426 -41.53 77.56 -88.51
N GLY A 427 -40.94 76.56 -89.19
CA GLY A 427 -39.86 75.66 -88.72
C GLY A 427 -39.91 74.92 -87.36
N GLN A 428 -40.86 75.18 -86.47
CA GLN A 428 -40.89 74.73 -85.08
C GLN A 428 -41.69 73.44 -84.87
N ALA A 429 -42.53 73.01 -85.83
CA ALA A 429 -43.30 71.76 -85.71
C ALA A 429 -42.42 70.50 -85.67
N ILE A 430 -41.34 70.46 -86.48
CA ILE A 430 -40.37 69.35 -86.44
C ILE A 430 -39.63 69.32 -85.10
N GLN A 431 -39.28 70.50 -84.56
CA GLN A 431 -38.63 70.60 -83.24
C GLN A 431 -39.58 70.18 -82.11
N ASN A 432 -40.86 70.52 -82.19
CA ASN A 432 -41.87 70.10 -81.21
C ASN A 432 -42.16 68.58 -81.28
N TYR A 433 -42.17 67.98 -82.47
CA TYR A 433 -42.25 66.51 -82.63
C TYR A 433 -41.03 65.79 -82.05
N ALA A 434 -39.84 66.32 -82.33
CA ALA A 434 -38.60 65.80 -81.76
C ALA A 434 -38.62 65.94 -80.23
N ALA A 435 -39.08 67.07 -79.69
CA ALA A 435 -39.19 67.28 -78.25
C ALA A 435 -40.25 66.38 -77.59
N TYR A 436 -41.38 66.12 -78.25
CA TYR A 436 -42.43 65.23 -77.75
C TYR A 436 -41.98 63.76 -77.73
N SER A 437 -41.41 63.29 -78.85
CA SER A 437 -40.84 61.94 -78.94
C SER A 437 -39.68 61.75 -77.95
N GLN A 438 -38.81 62.76 -77.77
CA GLN A 438 -37.78 62.76 -76.74
C GLN A 438 -38.38 62.68 -75.33
N SER A 439 -39.44 63.44 -75.04
CA SER A 439 -40.12 63.41 -73.74
C SER A 439 -40.74 62.04 -73.45
N ARG A 440 -41.35 61.39 -74.46
CA ARG A 440 -41.91 60.03 -74.33
C ARG A 440 -40.83 58.97 -74.13
N VAL A 441 -39.70 59.11 -74.84
CA VAL A 441 -38.52 58.25 -74.63
C VAL A 441 -37.94 58.46 -73.23
N LEU A 442 -37.86 59.70 -72.74
CA LEU A 442 -37.40 60.01 -71.37
C LEU A 442 -38.34 59.44 -70.29
N ILE A 443 -39.66 59.49 -70.51
CA ILE A 443 -40.65 58.87 -69.62
C ILE A 443 -40.48 57.33 -69.63
N ALA A 444 -40.35 56.72 -70.81
CA ALA A 444 -40.12 55.29 -70.94
C ALA A 444 -38.79 54.85 -70.30
N GLN A 445 -37.73 55.65 -70.46
CA GLN A 445 -36.43 55.42 -69.81
C GLN A 445 -36.54 55.54 -68.28
N SER A 446 -37.24 56.56 -67.77
CA SER A 446 -37.48 56.74 -66.34
C SER A 446 -38.27 55.56 -65.74
N ARG A 447 -39.31 55.08 -66.43
CA ARG A 447 -40.09 53.90 -66.03
C ARG A 447 -39.26 52.62 -66.05
N THR A 448 -38.45 52.44 -67.10
CA THR A 448 -37.52 51.29 -67.20
C THR A 448 -36.49 51.31 -66.07
N GLN A 449 -35.98 52.50 -65.70
CA GLN A 449 -35.08 52.65 -64.57
C GLN A 449 -35.76 52.36 -63.23
N ALA A 450 -37.02 52.78 -63.04
CA ALA A 450 -37.80 52.45 -61.85
C ALA A 450 -38.05 50.94 -61.72
N ALA A 451 -38.46 50.27 -62.81
CA ALA A 451 -38.64 48.82 -62.86
C ALA A 451 -37.33 48.06 -62.58
N LEU A 452 -36.21 48.54 -63.13
CA LEU A 452 -34.89 47.99 -62.85
C LEU A 452 -34.50 48.19 -61.36
N GLY A 453 -34.88 49.31 -60.76
CA GLY A 453 -34.69 49.57 -59.32
C GLY A 453 -35.44 48.56 -58.44
N TYR A 454 -36.71 48.27 -58.75
CA TYR A 454 -37.48 47.24 -58.03
C TYR A 454 -36.89 45.83 -58.23
N ALA A 455 -36.42 45.50 -59.43
CA ALA A 455 -35.74 44.22 -59.69
C ALA A 455 -34.44 44.10 -58.89
N GLN A 456 -33.64 45.17 -58.78
CA GLN A 456 -32.43 45.21 -57.96
C GLN A 456 -32.74 45.05 -56.46
N GLU A 457 -33.80 45.69 -55.96
CA GLU A 457 -34.25 45.51 -54.56
C GLU A 457 -34.66 44.05 -54.29
N ALA A 458 -35.40 43.41 -55.20
CA ALA A 458 -35.78 42.01 -55.06
C ALA A 458 -34.57 41.07 -55.05
N VAL A 459 -33.56 41.33 -55.88
CA VAL A 459 -32.29 40.58 -55.89
C VAL A 459 -31.54 40.74 -54.56
N ALA A 460 -31.46 41.95 -54.01
CA ALA A 460 -30.83 42.19 -52.70
C ALA A 460 -31.53 41.40 -51.58
N ARG A 461 -32.86 41.44 -51.53
CA ARG A 461 -33.66 40.69 -50.54
C ARG A 461 -33.54 39.17 -50.70
N LEU A 462 -33.42 38.67 -51.94
CA LEU A 462 -33.15 37.25 -52.19
C LEU A 462 -31.76 36.84 -51.65
N SER A 463 -30.77 37.74 -51.78
CA SER A 463 -29.44 37.53 -51.21
C SER A 463 -29.49 37.46 -49.68
N ASP A 464 -30.22 38.37 -49.03
CA ASP A 464 -30.41 38.35 -47.57
C ASP A 464 -31.10 37.06 -47.11
N LEU A 465 -32.13 36.62 -47.85
CA LEU A 465 -32.83 35.37 -47.56
C LEU A 465 -31.92 34.15 -47.66
N ARG A 466 -31.03 34.10 -48.66
CA ARG A 466 -30.02 33.04 -48.76
C ARG A 466 -29.08 33.04 -47.55
N SER A 467 -28.64 34.23 -47.12
CA SER A 467 -27.80 34.38 -45.93
C SER A 467 -28.48 33.80 -44.68
N TYR A 468 -29.78 34.07 -44.47
CA TYR A 468 -30.52 33.50 -43.33
C TYR A 468 -30.71 31.98 -43.43
N ILE A 469 -30.91 31.43 -44.63
CA ILE A 469 -30.99 29.97 -44.83
C ILE A 469 -29.66 29.29 -44.48
N GLU A 470 -28.53 29.85 -44.92
CA GLU A 470 -27.20 29.34 -44.58
C GLU A 470 -26.94 29.40 -43.07
N GLU A 471 -27.36 30.49 -42.41
CA GLU A 471 -27.28 30.64 -40.97
C GLU A 471 -28.07 29.53 -40.24
N SER A 472 -29.29 29.20 -40.71
CA SER A 472 -30.09 28.10 -40.15
C SER A 472 -29.42 26.72 -40.26
N GLY A 473 -28.67 26.47 -41.36
CA GLY A 473 -27.89 25.25 -41.54
C GLY A 473 -26.73 25.14 -40.55
N SER A 474 -26.09 26.27 -40.23
CA SER A 474 -25.03 26.35 -39.21
C SER A 474 -25.55 25.92 -37.82
N TYR A 475 -26.74 26.40 -37.44
CA TYR A 475 -27.40 26.03 -36.19
C TYR A 475 -27.73 24.53 -36.09
N GLN A 476 -28.15 23.90 -37.20
CA GLN A 476 -28.34 22.43 -37.23
C GLN A 476 -27.01 21.69 -37.02
N GLY A 477 -25.91 22.19 -37.59
CA GLY A 477 -24.58 21.65 -37.38
C GLY A 477 -24.13 21.72 -35.91
N ILE A 478 -24.41 22.84 -35.23
CA ILE A 478 -24.12 23.02 -33.80
C ILE A 478 -24.92 22.02 -32.94
N ALA A 479 -26.22 21.90 -33.20
CA ALA A 479 -27.09 20.96 -32.49
C ALA A 479 -26.65 19.50 -32.69
N ALA A 480 -26.31 19.12 -33.92
CA ALA A 480 -25.75 17.80 -34.22
C ALA A 480 -24.41 17.57 -33.50
N GLY A 481 -23.58 18.61 -33.34
CA GLY A 481 -22.35 18.56 -32.56
C GLY A 481 -22.60 18.25 -31.08
N PHE A 482 -23.59 18.86 -30.44
CA PHE A 482 -23.95 18.56 -29.06
C PHE A 482 -24.51 17.14 -28.90
N ALA A 483 -25.41 16.71 -29.80
CA ALA A 483 -25.94 15.34 -29.80
C ALA A 483 -24.82 14.29 -29.97
N GLY A 484 -23.83 14.59 -30.81
CA GLY A 484 -22.64 13.77 -30.99
C GLY A 484 -21.80 13.62 -29.71
N LYS A 485 -21.60 14.72 -28.95
CA LYS A 485 -20.91 14.68 -27.66
C LYS A 485 -21.65 13.82 -26.64
N VAL A 486 -22.97 14.01 -26.50
CA VAL A 486 -23.82 13.21 -25.60
C VAL A 486 -23.74 11.73 -25.95
N SER A 487 -23.87 11.38 -27.23
CA SER A 487 -23.73 10.00 -27.70
C SER A 487 -22.33 9.43 -27.40
N GLY A 488 -21.28 10.24 -27.56
CA GLY A 488 -19.91 9.85 -27.20
C GLY A 488 -19.75 9.51 -25.73
N TYR A 489 -20.27 10.35 -24.81
CA TYR A 489 -20.21 10.08 -23.38
C TYR A 489 -21.04 8.87 -22.97
N LEU A 490 -22.22 8.66 -23.56
CA LEU A 490 -23.03 7.45 -23.31
C LEU A 490 -22.30 6.17 -23.75
N ASN A 491 -21.59 6.20 -24.87
CA ASN A 491 -20.78 5.06 -25.31
C ASN A 491 -19.62 4.77 -24.35
N GLN A 492 -18.98 5.80 -23.79
CA GLN A 492 -17.94 5.64 -22.77
C GLN A 492 -18.50 5.04 -21.47
N ILE A 493 -19.64 5.52 -20.98
CA ILE A 493 -20.32 4.96 -19.80
C ILE A 493 -20.62 3.47 -20.02
N ASN A 494 -21.17 3.11 -21.19
CA ASN A 494 -21.46 1.72 -21.52
C ASN A 494 -20.20 0.84 -21.58
N ALA A 495 -19.07 1.37 -22.04
CA ALA A 495 -17.79 0.65 -22.05
C ALA A 495 -17.30 0.34 -20.62
N TYR A 496 -17.25 1.35 -19.75
CA TYR A 496 -16.84 1.16 -18.35
C TYR A 496 -17.79 0.24 -17.57
N LEU A 497 -19.10 0.32 -17.81
CA LEU A 497 -20.07 -0.62 -17.23
C LEU A 497 -19.85 -2.06 -17.73
N GLY A 498 -19.48 -2.22 -19.00
CA GLY A 498 -19.11 -3.52 -19.56
C GLY A 498 -17.88 -4.12 -18.89
N GLU A 499 -16.83 -3.32 -18.68
CA GLU A 499 -15.61 -3.74 -17.99
C GLU A 499 -15.88 -4.08 -16.52
N ALA A 500 -16.63 -3.23 -15.79
CA ALA A 500 -17.05 -3.50 -14.42
C ALA A 500 -17.83 -4.83 -14.29
N SER A 501 -18.69 -5.15 -15.26
CA SER A 501 -19.43 -6.42 -15.30
C SER A 501 -18.53 -7.64 -15.54
N GLN A 502 -17.45 -7.50 -16.31
CA GLN A 502 -16.46 -8.57 -16.49
C GLN A 502 -15.71 -8.85 -15.18
N TYR A 503 -15.22 -7.82 -14.51
CA TYR A 503 -14.58 -7.97 -13.20
C TYR A 503 -15.54 -8.56 -12.16
N GLN A 504 -16.81 -8.17 -12.17
CA GLN A 504 -17.82 -8.78 -11.29
C GLN A 504 -17.92 -10.30 -11.50
N SER A 505 -17.85 -10.76 -12.75
CA SER A 505 -17.90 -12.19 -13.06
C SER A 505 -16.65 -12.94 -12.57
N VAL A 506 -15.48 -12.31 -12.63
CA VAL A 506 -14.23 -12.86 -12.08
C VAL A 506 -14.31 -12.97 -10.56
N VAL A 507 -14.76 -11.90 -9.88
CA VAL A 507 -14.97 -11.89 -8.42
C VAL A 507 -15.89 -13.03 -7.97
N LEU A 508 -17.01 -13.26 -8.67
CA LEU A 508 -17.93 -14.35 -8.34
C LEU A 508 -17.27 -15.72 -8.52
N GLY A 509 -16.45 -15.89 -9.56
CA GLY A 509 -15.68 -17.12 -9.79
C GLY A 509 -14.67 -17.41 -8.69
N ASP A 510 -13.93 -16.38 -8.25
CA ASP A 510 -12.94 -16.50 -7.18
C ASP A 510 -13.59 -16.81 -5.82
N LEU A 511 -14.74 -16.18 -5.53
CA LEU A 511 -15.50 -16.49 -4.31
C LEU A 511 -16.04 -17.92 -4.30
N GLU A 512 -16.56 -18.41 -5.44
CA GLU A 512 -17.01 -19.80 -5.55
C GLU A 512 -15.83 -20.78 -5.35
N LEU A 513 -14.67 -20.47 -5.92
CA LEU A 513 -13.46 -21.28 -5.74
C LEU A 513 -12.99 -21.28 -4.29
N ALA A 514 -13.02 -20.12 -3.62
CA ALA A 514 -12.69 -19.98 -2.22
C ALA A 514 -13.61 -20.83 -1.33
N ASP A 515 -14.93 -20.82 -1.60
CA ASP A 515 -15.90 -21.62 -0.85
C ASP A 515 -15.69 -23.13 -1.05
N ARG A 516 -15.39 -23.57 -2.27
CA ARG A 516 -15.05 -24.98 -2.54
C ARG A 516 -13.81 -25.41 -1.76
N TRP A 517 -12.72 -24.63 -1.82
CA TRP A 517 -11.50 -24.92 -1.07
C TRP A 517 -11.73 -24.91 0.43
N ARG A 518 -12.51 -23.96 0.95
CA ARG A 518 -12.87 -23.88 2.37
C ARG A 518 -13.67 -25.10 2.82
N SER A 519 -14.65 -25.54 2.03
CA SER A 519 -15.46 -26.71 2.37
C SER A 519 -14.59 -27.97 2.47
N GLU A 520 -13.75 -28.21 1.46
CA GLU A 520 -12.82 -29.34 1.45
C GLU A 520 -11.80 -29.26 2.60
N ALA A 521 -11.28 -28.06 2.90
CA ALA A 521 -10.38 -27.81 4.01
C ALA A 521 -11.01 -28.16 5.36
N ILE A 522 -12.29 -27.80 5.57
CA ILE A 522 -13.03 -28.10 6.80
C ILE A 522 -13.20 -29.61 6.96
N GLU A 523 -13.57 -30.32 5.90
CA GLU A 523 -13.73 -31.78 5.91
C GLU A 523 -12.42 -32.49 6.26
N LYS A 524 -11.32 -32.16 5.54
CA LYS A 524 -9.99 -32.74 5.81
C LYS A 524 -9.48 -32.40 7.20
N ARG A 525 -9.70 -31.17 7.68
CA ARG A 525 -9.30 -30.78 9.05
C ARG A 525 -10.11 -31.52 10.10
N ALA A 526 -11.41 -31.74 9.88
CA ALA A 526 -12.25 -32.50 10.78
C ALA A 526 -11.80 -33.96 10.86
N GLU A 527 -11.44 -34.58 9.73
CA GLU A 527 -10.87 -35.93 9.68
C GLU A 527 -9.51 -36.00 10.41
N PHE A 528 -8.62 -35.04 10.14
CA PHE A 528 -7.33 -34.90 10.83
C PHE A 528 -7.51 -34.79 12.35
N HIS A 529 -8.36 -33.88 12.84
CA HIS A 529 -8.62 -33.69 14.27
C HIS A 529 -9.32 -34.89 14.90
N SER A 530 -10.23 -35.56 14.19
CA SER A 530 -10.88 -36.79 14.65
C SER A 530 -9.85 -37.89 14.89
N THR A 531 -8.94 -38.07 13.94
CA THR A 531 -7.84 -39.05 14.02
C THR A 531 -6.93 -38.76 15.22
N LEU A 532 -6.61 -37.48 15.48
CA LEU A 532 -5.78 -37.09 16.62
C LEU A 532 -6.47 -37.28 17.98
N ARG A 533 -7.79 -37.09 18.07
CA ARG A 533 -8.54 -37.27 19.32
C ARG A 533 -8.78 -38.73 19.67
N ASN A 534 -8.97 -39.60 18.68
CA ASN A 534 -9.32 -40.99 18.91
C ASN A 534 -8.08 -41.86 19.17
N ARG A 535 -7.64 -41.93 20.43
CA ARG A 535 -6.53 -42.79 20.87
C ARG A 535 -6.73 -44.29 20.57
N GLN A 536 -7.97 -44.77 20.41
CA GLN A 536 -8.24 -46.16 20.01
C GLN A 536 -8.06 -46.38 18.51
N GLU A 537 -8.52 -45.44 17.68
CA GLU A 537 -8.28 -45.49 16.24
C GLU A 537 -6.79 -45.38 15.92
N TYR A 538 -6.06 -44.53 16.64
CA TYR A 538 -4.60 -44.47 16.68
C TYR A 538 -3.96 -45.86 16.91
N ARG A 539 -4.44 -46.61 17.91
CA ARG A 539 -3.95 -47.96 18.21
C ARG A 539 -4.33 -48.97 17.13
N SER A 540 -5.53 -48.84 16.55
CA SER A 540 -5.99 -49.75 15.49
C SER A 540 -5.19 -49.60 14.19
N ARG A 541 -4.87 -48.36 13.78
CA ARG A 541 -4.07 -48.09 12.58
C ARG A 541 -2.61 -48.51 12.76
N THR A 542 -2.03 -48.30 13.94
CA THR A 542 -0.69 -48.80 14.27
C THR A 542 -0.62 -50.34 14.34
N ALA A 543 -1.68 -51.01 14.82
CA ALA A 543 -1.73 -52.48 14.86
C ALA A 543 -1.81 -53.14 13.48
N ILE A 544 -2.38 -52.46 12.47
CA ILE A 544 -2.51 -53.00 11.10
C ILE A 544 -1.19 -52.91 10.31
N VAL A 545 -0.28 -51.99 10.69
CA VAL A 545 1.05 -51.80 10.05
C VAL A 545 2.14 -52.66 10.71
N ALA A 546 1.78 -53.54 11.66
CA ALA A 546 2.66 -54.64 12.08
C ALA A 546 2.78 -55.68 10.95
N GLY A 547 3.45 -55.28 9.86
CA GLY A 547 3.87 -56.17 8.80
C GLY A 547 4.70 -57.29 9.40
N LYS A 548 4.36 -58.52 9.04
CA LYS A 548 5.19 -59.72 9.23
C LYS A 548 6.65 -59.33 9.06
N GLN A 549 7.45 -59.50 10.11
CA GLN A 549 8.90 -59.51 9.95
C GLN A 549 9.21 -60.48 8.80
N PRO A 550 9.97 -60.07 7.78
CA PRO A 550 10.43 -61.02 6.78
C PRO A 550 11.23 -62.10 7.52
N ALA A 551 10.82 -63.35 7.33
CA ALA A 551 11.47 -64.53 7.89
C ALA A 551 12.88 -64.71 7.34
#